data_AF-A0A9D4FD54-F1
#
_entry.id   AF-A0A9D4FD54-F1
#
_cell.length_a   1.000
_cell.length_b   1.000
_cell.length_c   1.000
_cell.angle_alpha   90.00
_cell.angle_beta   90.00
_cell.angle_gamma   90.00
#
_symmetry.space_group_name_H-M   'P 1'
#
loop_
_entity.id
_entity.type
_entity.pdbx_description
1 polymer ?
#
loop_
_entity_poly.entity_id
_entity_poly.type
_entity_poly.pdbx_seq_one_letter_code
_entity_poly.pdbx_strand_id
1 'polypeptide(L)'
;MVLPVAPQIESDMREERSRFMTFANFPTRNVLGLRLAQAGFFYTGCDEIVKCFCCHRYYSRWHTNDVIFRTGSFMHAADCAFMLGTDSSNVPMQDGPS
;
A
#
# COMPACT_ATOMS: atom_id res chain seq x y z
N MET A 1 24.09 -9.08 2.13
CA MET A 1 23.66 -8.60 3.47
C MET A 1 22.20 -8.21 3.35
N VAL A 2 21.28 -9.05 3.83
CA VAL A 2 19.86 -8.70 3.92
C VAL A 2 19.68 -7.92 5.22
N LEU A 3 19.35 -6.63 5.12
CA LEU A 3 19.00 -5.83 6.29
C LEU A 3 17.72 -6.43 6.90
N PRO A 4 17.68 -6.69 8.22
CA PRO A 4 16.46 -7.15 8.87
C PRO A 4 15.42 -6.03 8.77
N VAL A 5 14.39 -6.23 7.95
CA VAL A 5 13.18 -5.39 7.99
C VAL A 5 12.64 -5.51 9.41
N ALA A 6 12.80 -4.43 10.18
CA ALA A 6 12.50 -4.41 11.59
C ALA A 6 11.01 -4.73 11.83
N PRO A 7 10.68 -5.64 12.75
CA PRO A 7 9.30 -6.08 13.04
C PRO A 7 8.40 -4.98 13.67
N GLN A 8 8.89 -3.75 13.82
CA GLN A 8 8.21 -2.64 14.51
C GLN A 8 7.45 -1.71 13.55
N ILE A 9 7.63 -1.85 12.23
CA ILE A 9 7.11 -0.91 11.21
C ILE A 9 5.61 -1.11 10.90
N GLU A 10 5.00 -2.21 11.39
CA GLU A 10 3.64 -2.60 10.97
C GLU A 10 2.51 -1.67 11.46
N SER A 11 2.71 -0.91 12.54
CA SER A 11 1.70 0.00 13.13
C SER A 11 1.71 1.41 12.53
N ASP A 12 2.80 1.83 11.89
CA ASP A 12 3.04 3.23 11.52
C ASP A 12 2.64 3.58 10.07
N MET A 13 2.07 2.63 9.33
CA MET A 13 1.72 2.83 7.92
C MET A 13 0.33 3.45 7.71
N ARG A 14 -0.24 4.09 8.75
CA ARG A 14 -1.50 4.85 8.67
C ARG A 14 -1.39 6.09 7.76
N GLU A 15 -0.21 6.69 7.73
CA GLU A 15 0.09 7.83 6.87
C GLU A 15 0.40 7.40 5.44
N GLU A 16 -0.39 7.88 4.49
CA GLU A 16 -0.20 7.60 3.07
C GLU A 16 1.17 8.06 2.57
N ARG A 17 1.69 9.18 3.08
CA ARG A 17 3.05 9.66 2.76
C ARG A 17 4.11 8.65 3.17
N SER A 18 4.00 8.12 4.39
CA SER A 18 4.91 7.10 4.91
C SER A 18 4.83 5.81 4.08
N ARG A 19 3.63 5.40 3.68
CA ARG A 19 3.44 4.28 2.73
C ARG A 19 4.13 4.55 1.40
N PHE A 20 3.96 5.73 0.82
CA PHE A 20 4.57 6.08 -0.47
C PHE A 20 6.10 6.05 -0.43
N MET A 21 6.72 6.50 0.66
CA MET A 21 8.17 6.47 0.83
C MET A 21 8.75 5.04 0.79
N THR A 22 7.96 4.03 1.17
CA THR A 22 8.41 2.63 1.06
C THR A 22 8.63 2.19 -0.39
N PHE A 23 7.97 2.82 -1.37
CA PHE A 23 8.09 2.49 -2.79
C PHE A 23 9.32 3.10 -3.47
N ALA A 24 10.21 3.79 -2.74
CA ALA A 24 11.42 4.39 -3.30
C ALA A 24 12.31 3.40 -4.08
N ASN A 25 12.31 2.13 -3.66
CA ASN A 25 13.06 1.03 -4.30
C ASN A 25 12.14 -0.02 -4.94
N PHE A 26 10.87 0.31 -5.22
CA PHE A 26 9.95 -0.63 -5.84
C PHE A 26 10.34 -0.86 -7.31
N PRO A 27 10.45 -2.11 -7.77
CA PRO A 27 10.98 -2.42 -9.11
C PRO A 27 10.10 -1.91 -10.26
N THR A 28 8.81 -1.63 -10.00
CA THR A 28 7.86 -1.09 -10.98
C THR A 28 7.60 0.41 -10.74
N ARG A 29 7.83 1.22 -11.79
CA ARG A 29 7.68 2.70 -11.92
C ARG A 29 6.94 3.44 -10.80
N ASN A 30 7.51 4.59 -10.38
CA ASN A 30 6.99 5.55 -9.38
C ASN A 30 5.46 5.83 -9.40
N VAL A 31 4.82 5.82 -10.58
CA VAL A 31 3.37 6.05 -10.72
C VAL A 31 2.54 4.94 -10.07
N LEU A 32 3.00 3.69 -10.09
CA LEU A 32 2.32 2.57 -9.46
C LEU A 32 2.43 2.65 -7.93
N GLY A 33 3.58 3.06 -7.41
CA GLY A 33 3.81 3.25 -5.97
C GLY A 33 2.86 4.26 -5.33
N LEU A 34 2.58 5.38 -6.00
CA LEU A 34 1.62 6.38 -5.51
C LEU A 34 0.20 5.79 -5.40
N ARG A 35 -0.26 5.09 -6.45
CA ARG A 35 -1.59 4.46 -6.47
C ARG A 35 -1.72 3.37 -5.41
N LEU A 36 -0.66 2.59 -5.19
CA LEU A 36 -0.63 1.56 -4.15
C LEU A 36 -0.67 2.19 -2.75
N ALA A 37 0.08 3.26 -2.51
CA ALA A 37 0.03 4.00 -1.26
C ALA A 37 -1.37 4.58 -0.97
N GLN A 38 -1.99 5.21 -1.98
CA GLN A 38 -3.38 5.70 -1.91
C GLN A 38 -4.38 4.59 -1.61
N ALA A 39 -4.18 3.41 -2.20
CA ALA A 39 -5.02 2.22 -1.96
C ALA A 39 -4.72 1.51 -0.63
N GLY A 40 -3.89 2.07 0.25
CA GLY A 40 -3.63 1.53 1.58
C GLY A 40 -2.51 0.48 1.64
N PHE A 41 -1.64 0.40 0.62
CA PHE A 41 -0.51 -0.52 0.60
C PHE A 41 0.82 0.16 0.86
N PHE A 42 1.75 -0.58 1.44
CA PHE A 42 3.16 -0.21 1.53
C PHE A 42 4.04 -1.36 1.03
N TYR A 43 5.19 -1.04 0.45
CA TYR A 43 6.15 -2.03 -0.01
C TYR A 43 6.85 -2.70 1.16
N THR A 44 6.97 -4.03 1.10
CA THR A 44 7.60 -4.82 2.16
C THR A 44 9.13 -4.83 2.09
N GLY A 45 9.72 -4.32 1.00
CA GLY A 45 11.15 -4.44 0.74
C GLY A 45 11.55 -5.72 -0.01
N CYS A 46 10.61 -6.63 -0.26
CA CYS A 46 10.85 -7.92 -0.92
C CYS A 46 10.08 -8.04 -2.24
N ASP A 47 10.80 -8.31 -3.33
CA ASP A 47 10.27 -8.54 -4.68
C ASP A 47 9.26 -7.46 -5.13
N GLU A 48 8.03 -7.87 -5.44
CA GLU A 48 6.88 -7.00 -5.77
C GLU A 48 5.78 -7.14 -4.71
N ILE A 49 6.15 -7.48 -3.48
CA ILE A 49 5.19 -7.77 -2.40
C ILE A 49 4.89 -6.49 -1.62
N VAL A 50 3.61 -6.19 -1.51
CA VAL A 50 3.09 -5.09 -0.69
C VAL A 50 2.19 -5.62 0.42
N LYS A 51 2.03 -4.84 1.48
CA LYS A 51 1.17 -5.16 2.63
C LYS A 51 0.16 -4.05 2.86
N CYS A 52 -1.07 -4.40 3.21
CA CYS A 52 -2.08 -3.42 3.59
C CYS A 52 -1.85 -2.94 5.03
N PHE A 53 -1.93 -1.63 5.30
CA PHE A 53 -1.80 -1.10 6.67
C PHE A 53 -2.98 -1.45 7.58
N CYS A 54 -4.17 -1.70 7.00
CA CYS A 54 -5.42 -1.93 7.73
C CYS A 54 -5.69 -3.42 7.96
N CYS A 55 -5.72 -4.23 6.91
CA CYS A 55 -5.97 -5.67 7.03
C CYS A 55 -4.70 -6.53 7.20
N HIS A 56 -3.51 -5.92 7.10
CA HIS A 56 -2.21 -6.58 7.29
C HIS A 56 -1.90 -7.77 6.37
N ARG A 57 -2.69 -7.98 5.32
CA ARG A 57 -2.45 -9.04 4.33
C ARG A 57 -1.43 -8.61 3.28
N TYR A 58 -0.75 -9.60 2.71
CA TYR A 58 0.26 -9.46 1.67
C TYR A 58 -0.34 -9.68 0.28
N TYR A 59 0.14 -8.91 -0.70
CA TYR A 59 -0.33 -8.93 -2.09
C TYR A 59 0.87 -8.83 -3.03
N SER A 60 0.80 -9.48 -4.19
CA SER A 60 1.87 -9.52 -5.21
C SER A 60 1.29 -9.58 -6.63
N ARG A 61 2.14 -9.57 -7.67
CA ARG A 61 1.77 -9.63 -9.10
C ARG A 61 0.96 -8.43 -9.58
N TRP A 62 1.50 -7.23 -9.34
CA TRP A 62 0.92 -5.96 -9.80
C TRP A 62 1.27 -5.71 -11.28
N HIS A 63 0.58 -6.38 -12.20
CA HIS A 63 0.79 -6.15 -13.63
C HIS A 63 0.13 -4.84 -14.11
N THR A 64 0.91 -4.01 -14.79
CA THR A 64 0.57 -2.68 -15.32
C THR A 64 -0.50 -2.66 -16.42
N ASN A 65 -1.02 -3.81 -16.85
CA ASN A 65 -2.07 -3.88 -17.87
C ASN A 65 -3.45 -3.80 -17.21
N ASP A 66 -3.84 -2.59 -16.81
CA ASP A 66 -5.19 -2.00 -16.83
C ASP A 66 -6.46 -2.77 -16.35
N VAL A 67 -6.36 -3.96 -15.74
CA VAL A 67 -7.56 -4.68 -15.24
C VAL A 67 -7.61 -4.77 -13.70
N ILE A 68 -6.50 -4.56 -12.99
CA ILE A 68 -6.46 -4.68 -11.52
C ILE A 68 -7.19 -3.51 -10.84
N PHE A 69 -7.25 -2.33 -11.48
CA PHE A 69 -7.95 -1.16 -10.93
C PHE A 69 -9.47 -1.19 -11.14
N ARG A 70 -10.00 -2.01 -12.06
CA ARG A 70 -11.41 -1.96 -12.48
C ARG A 70 -12.29 -3.03 -11.81
N THR A 71 -11.69 -4.08 -11.25
CA THR A 71 -12.44 -5.20 -10.63
C THR A 71 -12.04 -5.28 -9.16
N GLY A 72 -12.69 -4.50 -8.30
CA GLY A 72 -12.35 -4.27 -6.88
C GLY A 72 -12.24 -5.49 -5.96
N SER A 73 -12.31 -6.72 -6.46
CA SER A 73 -12.24 -7.97 -5.70
C SER A 73 -10.82 -8.48 -5.43
N PHE A 74 -9.78 -7.98 -6.11
CA PHE A 74 -8.40 -8.49 -5.96
C PHE A 74 -7.45 -7.62 -5.13
N MET A 75 -7.88 -6.44 -4.71
CA MET A 75 -6.97 -5.52 -4.03
C MET A 75 -6.93 -5.78 -2.53
N HIS A 76 -8.04 -6.14 -1.89
CA HIS A 76 -8.10 -6.30 -0.44
C HIS A 76 -8.96 -7.50 -0.06
N ALA A 77 -8.80 -7.97 1.18
CA ALA A 77 -9.77 -8.89 1.75
C ALA A 77 -11.12 -8.21 1.95
N ALA A 78 -12.19 -9.01 1.82
CA ALA A 78 -13.57 -8.54 1.89
C ALA A 78 -13.93 -7.89 3.25
N ASP A 79 -13.15 -8.16 4.29
CA ASP A 79 -13.30 -7.67 5.65
C ASP A 79 -12.38 -6.46 5.99
N CYS A 80 -11.64 -5.94 5.01
CA CYS A 80 -10.74 -4.81 5.24
C CYS A 80 -11.52 -3.52 5.55
N ALA A 81 -11.42 -3.01 6.78
CA ALA A 81 -12.14 -1.79 7.21
C ALA A 81 -11.84 -0.56 6.33
N PHE A 82 -10.60 -0.44 5.84
CA PHE A 82 -10.20 0.61 4.89
C PHE A 82 -11.01 0.55 3.58
N MET A 83 -11.19 -0.64 3.02
CA MET A 83 -11.99 -0.82 1.81
C MET A 83 -13.49 -0.69 2.04
N LEU A 84 -13.95 -1.09 3.22
CA LEU A 84 -15.34 -0.94 3.61
C LEU A 84 -15.67 0.52 3.98
N GLY A 85 -14.70 1.43 3.99
CA GLY A 85 -14.89 2.83 4.38
C GLY A 85 -15.22 3.01 5.87
N THR A 86 -14.88 2.01 6.70
CA THR A 86 -15.12 2.01 8.15
C THR A 86 -13.85 2.25 8.96
N ASP A 87 -12.67 2.28 8.32
CA ASP A 87 -11.42 2.69 8.95
C ASP A 87 -11.39 4.20 9.20
N SER A 88 -11.17 4.60 10.45
CA SER A 88 -11.05 6.00 10.87
C SER A 88 -9.60 6.45 11.05
N SER A 89 -8.64 5.60 10.67
CA SER A 89 -7.24 5.76 11.05
C SER A 89 -6.31 6.11 9.89
N ASN A 90 -6.75 5.93 8.64
CA ASN A 90 -6.01 6.36 7.46
C ASN A 90 -5.78 7.89 7.46
N VAL A 91 -4.53 8.30 7.26
CA VAL A 91 -4.14 9.70 7.10
C VAL A 91 -3.72 9.91 5.62
N PRO A 92 -4.60 10.47 4.77
CA PRO A 92 -4.31 10.65 3.34
C PRO A 92 -3.25 11.74 3.12
N MET A 93 -2.54 11.67 1.99
CA MET A 93 -1.68 12.79 1.56
C MET A 93 -2.60 13.95 1.16
N GLN A 94 -2.46 15.10 1.82
CA GLN A 94 -3.19 16.31 1.41
C GLN A 94 -2.71 16.74 0.02
N ASP A 95 -3.60 16.75 -0.96
CA ASP A 95 -3.39 17.54 -2.17
C ASP A 95 -3.35 19.02 -1.73
N GLY A 96 -2.22 19.70 -1.91
CA GLY A 96 -2.06 21.09 -1.48
C GLY A 96 -2.87 22.08 -2.34
N PRO A 97 -2.93 23.35 -1.90
CA PRO A 97 -3.90 23.89 -0.97
C PRO A 97 -5.28 24.18 -1.63
N SER A 98 -6.26 24.39 -0.75
CA SER A 98 -7.61 24.92 -0.96
C SER A 98 -7.73 26.09 -1.93
#